data_AF-A0AA40E8L0-F1
#
_entry.id   AF-A0AA40E8L0-F1
#
_cell.length_a   1.000
_cell.length_b   1.000
_cell.length_c   1.000
_cell.angle_alpha   90.00
_cell.angle_beta   90.00
_cell.angle_gamma   90.00
#
_symmetry.space_group_name_H-M   'P 1'
#
loop_
_entity.id
_entity.type
_entity.pdbx_description
1 polymer ?
#
loop_
_entity_poly.entity_id
_entity_poly.type
_entity_poly.pdbx_seq_one_letter_code
_entity_poly.pdbx_strand_id
1 'polypeptide(L)'
;LSQNYRGSGSFATFLIIGPVCFFLGILFASFPYDFPLLWSPNPITPLHISQIETHLRFMHAAPPLISRLLHLIIAVGFLGFFTKLYRASESNFLFDGGSLLLYLIAAGVYITNVVTPMNALAEQMGAETAAAAAGDGQAKTVLHAGPLTGEVELTREESLRVLSASHTILAFVLVGVLVLQAGQWYAEKREREDYAAWVARGEPVEVMDDDEEEKEVEKEE
;
A
#
# COMPACT_ATOMS: atom_id res chain seq x y z
N LEU A 1 9.49 -3.89 -32.05
CA LEU A 1 10.17 -4.01 -30.73
C LEU A 1 11.31 -3.01 -30.64
N SER A 2 11.14 -1.87 -29.95
CA SER A 2 12.26 -0.92 -29.79
C SER A 2 13.37 -1.57 -28.96
N GLN A 3 14.60 -1.49 -29.46
CA GLN A 3 15.80 -2.18 -28.99
C GLN A 3 16.20 -1.85 -27.53
N ASN A 4 15.44 -1.01 -26.84
CA ASN A 4 15.71 -0.46 -25.51
C ASN A 4 14.68 -0.88 -24.45
N TYR A 5 13.83 -1.87 -24.71
CA TYR A 5 12.87 -2.38 -23.73
C TYR A 5 13.53 -3.37 -22.75
N ARG A 6 13.93 -2.86 -21.58
CA ARG A 6 14.16 -3.68 -20.38
C ARG A 6 12.85 -3.72 -19.60
N GLY A 7 12.04 -4.78 -19.81
CA GLY A 7 10.78 -5.02 -19.09
C GLY A 7 10.93 -5.22 -17.58
N SER A 8 9.96 -5.87 -16.95
CA SER A 8 9.80 -6.31 -15.55
C SER A 8 11.09 -6.60 -14.74
N GLY A 9 12.19 -7.02 -15.37
CA GLY A 9 13.54 -7.10 -14.75
C GLY A 9 14.21 -5.75 -14.47
N SER A 10 13.52 -4.63 -14.65
CA SER A 10 14.02 -3.28 -14.39
C SER A 10 14.22 -3.02 -12.90
N PHE A 11 15.23 -2.22 -12.56
CA PHE A 11 15.50 -1.72 -11.21
C PHE A 11 14.24 -1.10 -10.56
N ALA A 12 13.35 -0.53 -11.37
CA ALA A 12 12.08 0.04 -10.92
C ALA A 12 11.14 -0.98 -10.26
N THR A 13 11.09 -2.22 -10.72
CA THR A 13 10.26 -3.27 -10.11
C THR A 13 10.75 -3.62 -8.70
N PHE A 14 12.07 -3.64 -8.49
CA PHE A 14 12.64 -3.83 -7.15
C PHE A 14 12.35 -2.66 -6.20
N LEU A 15 12.33 -1.43 -6.73
CA LEU A 15 11.91 -0.23 -5.99
C LEU A 15 10.44 -0.27 -5.57
N ILE A 16 9.60 -1.09 -6.22
CA ILE A 16 8.20 -1.31 -5.83
C ILE A 16 8.10 -2.48 -4.84
N ILE A 17 8.64 -3.64 -5.20
CA ILE A 17 8.52 -4.87 -4.39
C ILE A 17 9.18 -4.70 -3.01
N GLY A 18 10.33 -4.03 -2.93
CA GLY A 18 11.05 -3.83 -1.66
C GLY A 18 10.20 -3.13 -0.60
N PRO A 19 9.70 -1.89 -0.86
CA PRO A 19 8.78 -1.19 0.03
C PRO A 19 7.51 -1.99 0.36
N VAL A 20 6.87 -2.62 -0.65
CA VAL A 20 5.63 -3.38 -0.43
C VAL A 20 5.86 -4.57 0.51
N CYS A 21 6.93 -5.33 0.31
CA CYS A 21 7.31 -6.44 1.20
C CYS A 21 7.70 -5.96 2.59
N PHE A 22 8.36 -4.82 2.71
CA PHE A 22 8.69 -4.22 4.01
C PHE A 22 7.43 -3.86 4.81
N PHE A 23 6.47 -3.18 4.18
CA PHE A 23 5.19 -2.87 4.83
C PHE A 23 4.37 -4.11 5.18
N LEU A 24 4.36 -5.10 4.29
CA LEU A 24 3.72 -6.38 4.58
C LEU A 24 4.38 -7.08 5.78
N GLY A 25 5.70 -6.96 5.95
CA GLY A 25 6.43 -7.44 7.11
C GLY A 25 6.02 -6.74 8.42
N ILE A 26 5.80 -5.43 8.38
CA ILE A 26 5.29 -4.66 9.54
C ILE A 26 3.89 -5.15 9.91
N LEU A 27 2.99 -5.29 8.93
CA LEU A 27 1.62 -5.78 9.16
C LEU A 27 1.60 -7.23 9.64
N PHE A 28 2.53 -8.05 9.14
CA PHE A 28 2.68 -9.43 9.62
C PHE A 28 3.16 -9.47 11.08
N ALA A 29 3.99 -8.51 11.51
CA ALA A 29 4.40 -8.40 12.90
C ALA A 29 3.25 -7.96 13.83
N SER A 30 2.26 -7.20 13.32
CA SER A 30 1.05 -6.83 14.08
C SER A 30 -0.03 -7.93 14.08
N PHE A 31 0.04 -8.87 13.14
CA PHE A 31 -0.96 -9.92 12.95
C PHE A 31 -1.32 -10.74 14.21
N PRO A 32 -0.38 -11.13 15.10
CA PRO A 32 -0.72 -11.86 16.33
C PRO A 32 -1.65 -11.08 17.28
N TYR A 33 -1.60 -9.75 17.23
CA TYR A 33 -2.45 -8.86 18.03
C TYR A 33 -3.82 -8.66 17.37
N ASP A 34 -3.81 -8.54 16.04
CA ASP A 34 -4.98 -8.28 15.21
C ASP A 34 -5.88 -9.53 15.10
N PHE A 35 -5.29 -10.73 15.05
CA PHE A 35 -6.02 -11.96 14.77
C PHE A 35 -7.12 -12.29 15.78
N PRO A 36 -6.86 -12.26 17.10
CA PRO A 36 -7.89 -12.55 18.10
C PRO A 36 -9.00 -11.50 18.15
N LEU A 37 -8.77 -10.29 17.63
CA LEU A 37 -9.80 -9.24 17.61
C LEU A 37 -10.85 -9.45 16.51
N LEU A 38 -10.44 -10.04 15.39
CA LEU A 38 -11.29 -10.17 14.19
C LEU A 38 -11.86 -11.58 14.00
N TRP A 39 -11.08 -12.62 14.29
CA TRP A 39 -11.42 -14.00 13.93
C TRP A 39 -11.59 -14.94 15.12
N SER A 40 -11.37 -14.49 16.37
CA SER A 40 -11.64 -15.32 17.55
C SER A 40 -13.13 -15.31 17.90
N PRO A 41 -13.78 -16.50 17.99
CA PRO A 41 -15.16 -16.60 18.47
C PRO A 41 -15.27 -16.46 20.00
N ASN A 42 -14.17 -16.59 20.73
CA ASN A 42 -14.15 -16.46 22.19
C ASN A 42 -14.15 -14.98 22.61
N PRO A 43 -14.79 -14.63 23.74
CA PRO A 43 -14.74 -13.26 24.27
C PRO A 43 -13.29 -12.85 24.51
N ILE A 44 -12.97 -11.61 24.13
CA ILE A 44 -11.61 -11.09 24.21
C ILE A 44 -11.21 -11.05 25.69
N THR A 45 -10.10 -11.71 26.02
CA THR A 45 -9.60 -11.71 27.40
C THR A 45 -9.10 -10.30 27.75
N PRO A 46 -9.41 -9.75 28.94
CA PRO A 46 -8.93 -8.43 29.35
C PRO A 46 -7.41 -8.27 29.30
N LEU A 47 -6.67 -9.38 29.49
CA LEU A 47 -5.22 -9.45 29.33
C LEU A 47 -4.74 -9.18 27.89
N HIS A 48 -5.50 -9.63 26.88
CA HIS A 48 -5.15 -9.37 25.47
C HIS A 48 -5.31 -7.88 25.14
N ILE A 49 -6.36 -7.25 25.65
CA ILE A 49 -6.61 -5.82 25.48
C ILE A 49 -5.48 -4.97 26.08
N SER A 50 -4.97 -5.33 27.26
CA SER A 50 -3.86 -4.61 27.89
C SER A 50 -2.53 -4.82 27.16
N GLN A 51 -2.31 -6.00 26.57
CA GLN A 51 -1.14 -6.27 25.71
C GLN A 51 -1.14 -5.42 24.44
N ILE A 52 -2.28 -5.33 23.74
CA ILE A 52 -2.42 -4.49 22.54
C ILE A 52 -2.21 -3.02 22.90
N GLU A 53 -2.80 -2.55 24.00
CA GLU A 53 -2.62 -1.17 24.44
C GLU A 53 -1.16 -0.86 24.79
N THR A 54 -0.45 -1.79 25.44
CA THR A 54 0.97 -1.63 25.73
C THR A 54 1.80 -1.58 24.44
N HIS A 55 1.47 -2.42 23.46
CA HIS A 55 2.11 -2.40 22.14
C HIS A 55 1.87 -1.08 21.41
N LEU A 56 0.63 -0.58 21.38
CA LEU A 56 0.28 0.72 20.77
C LEU A 56 0.97 1.88 21.48
N ARG A 57 1.03 1.87 22.82
CA ARG A 57 1.79 2.85 23.60
C ARG A 57 3.27 2.83 23.28
N PHE A 58 3.85 1.64 23.10
CA PHE A 58 5.26 1.49 22.73
C PHE A 58 5.53 2.03 21.32
N MET A 59 4.65 1.73 20.35
CA MET A 59 4.74 2.30 19.01
C MET A 59 4.59 3.82 19.01
N HIS A 60 3.70 4.35 19.85
CA HIS A 60 3.53 5.80 20.02
C HIS A 60 4.74 6.48 20.66
N ALA A 61 5.33 5.85 21.69
CA ALA A 61 6.52 6.36 22.36
C ALA A 61 7.80 6.23 21.50
N ALA A 62 7.71 5.59 20.33
CA ALA A 62 8.85 5.35 19.48
C ALA A 62 9.39 6.67 18.89
N PRO A 63 10.72 6.81 18.72
CA PRO A 63 11.31 8.04 18.20
C PRO A 63 10.74 8.44 16.83
N PRO A 64 10.59 9.75 16.54
CA PRO A 64 10.00 10.24 15.28
C PRO A 64 10.83 9.87 14.03
N LEU A 65 12.03 9.33 14.21
CA LEU A 65 12.87 8.80 13.15
C LEU A 65 12.16 7.67 12.39
N ILE A 66 11.44 6.79 13.09
CA ILE A 66 10.73 5.65 12.47
C ILE A 66 9.68 6.16 11.48
N SER A 67 8.86 7.13 11.87
CA SER A 67 7.86 7.72 10.98
C SER A 67 8.52 8.33 9.73
N ARG A 68 9.61 9.08 9.87
CA ARG A 68 10.34 9.65 8.71
C ARG A 68 10.86 8.58 7.76
N LEU A 69 11.36 7.47 8.31
CA LEU A 69 11.82 6.33 7.51
C LEU A 69 10.66 5.69 6.74
N LEU A 70 9.48 5.52 7.35
CA LEU A 70 8.30 4.98 6.67
C LEU A 70 7.86 5.85 5.49
N HIS A 71 7.83 7.18 5.66
CA HIS A 71 7.53 8.11 4.57
C HIS A 71 8.58 8.04 3.44
N LEU A 72 9.86 7.89 3.77
CA LEU A 72 10.91 7.70 2.78
C LEU A 72 10.69 6.43 1.97
N ILE A 73 10.35 5.32 2.63
CA ILE A 73 10.09 4.03 1.97
C ILE A 73 8.86 4.11 1.07
N ILE A 74 7.82 4.83 1.47
CA ILE A 74 6.65 5.11 0.62
C ILE A 74 7.05 5.93 -0.61
N ALA A 75 7.86 6.98 -0.43
CA ALA A 75 8.36 7.80 -1.52
C ALA A 75 9.20 6.99 -2.52
N VAL A 76 10.01 6.04 -2.04
CA VAL A 76 10.77 5.10 -2.88
C VAL A 76 9.83 4.21 -3.70
N GLY A 77 8.75 3.70 -3.11
CA GLY A 77 7.73 2.93 -3.82
C GLY A 77 7.05 3.73 -4.93
N PHE A 78 6.64 4.97 -4.64
CA PHE A 78 6.08 5.88 -5.64
C PHE A 78 7.07 6.20 -6.77
N LEU A 79 8.34 6.43 -6.44
CA LEU A 79 9.38 6.63 -7.44
C LEU A 79 9.50 5.41 -8.38
N GLY A 80 9.42 4.19 -7.83
CA GLY A 80 9.35 2.96 -8.62
C GLY A 80 8.20 2.97 -9.63
N PHE A 81 6.98 3.29 -9.19
CA PHE A 81 5.83 3.38 -10.11
C PHE A 81 5.97 4.49 -11.15
N PHE A 82 6.41 5.69 -10.78
CA PHE A 82 6.59 6.80 -11.73
C PHE A 82 7.67 6.51 -12.76
N THR A 83 8.75 5.84 -12.37
CA THR A 83 9.80 5.42 -13.32
C THR A 83 9.30 4.37 -14.32
N LYS A 84 8.38 3.47 -13.93
CA LYS A 84 7.72 2.55 -14.88
C LYS A 84 6.72 3.28 -15.77
N LEU A 85 5.95 4.22 -15.22
CA LEU A 85 4.93 4.97 -15.96
C LEU A 85 5.54 5.87 -17.05
N TYR A 86 6.71 6.45 -16.81
CA TYR A 86 7.41 7.29 -17.81
C TYR A 86 7.87 6.51 -19.05
N ARG A 87 7.92 5.16 -18.98
CA ARG A 87 8.44 4.29 -20.04
C ARG A 87 7.45 3.18 -20.41
N ALA A 88 6.16 3.43 -20.22
CA ALA A 88 5.11 2.45 -20.47
C ALA A 88 4.95 2.17 -21.98
N SER A 89 5.00 0.90 -22.39
CA SER A 89 4.43 0.42 -23.64
C SER A 89 2.93 0.15 -23.45
N GLU A 90 2.11 0.31 -24.48
CA GLU A 90 0.63 0.28 -24.39
C GLU A 90 0.05 -0.91 -23.61
N SER A 91 0.57 -2.12 -23.80
CA SER A 91 0.11 -3.34 -23.09
C SER A 91 0.33 -3.30 -21.57
N ASN A 92 1.37 -2.62 -21.09
CA ASN A 92 1.73 -2.62 -19.67
C ASN A 92 0.95 -1.60 -18.83
N PHE A 93 0.21 -0.69 -19.46
CA PHE A 93 -0.49 0.39 -18.78
C PHE A 93 -1.56 -0.11 -17.80
N LEU A 94 -2.27 -1.19 -18.16
CA LEU A 94 -3.31 -1.77 -17.30
C LEU A 94 -2.74 -2.27 -15.98
N PHE A 95 -1.61 -2.96 -16.03
CA PHE A 95 -1.00 -3.55 -14.84
C PHE A 95 -0.21 -2.54 -14.01
N ASP A 96 0.55 -1.64 -14.63
CA ASP A 96 1.28 -0.58 -13.92
C ASP A 96 0.32 0.48 -13.36
N GLY A 97 -0.72 0.86 -14.11
CA GLY A 97 -1.76 1.79 -13.66
C GLY A 97 -2.61 1.20 -12.53
N GLY A 98 -3.04 -0.06 -12.65
CA GLY A 98 -3.82 -0.74 -11.61
C GLY A 98 -3.03 -0.92 -10.31
N SER A 99 -1.75 -1.28 -10.40
CA SER A 99 -0.90 -1.40 -9.21
C SER A 99 -0.53 -0.05 -8.58
N LEU A 100 -0.36 1.01 -9.38
CA LEU A 100 -0.21 2.39 -8.86
C LEU A 100 -1.48 2.85 -8.13
N LEU A 101 -2.68 2.57 -8.67
CA LEU A 101 -3.95 2.91 -8.02
C LEU A 101 -4.10 2.18 -6.68
N LEU A 102 -3.83 0.88 -6.64
CA LEU A 102 -3.83 0.11 -5.39
C LEU A 102 -2.81 0.68 -4.39
N TYR A 103 -1.63 1.08 -4.86
CA TYR A 103 -0.61 1.69 -4.01
C TYR A 103 -1.03 3.07 -3.48
N LEU A 104 -1.74 3.88 -4.27
CA LEU A 104 -2.32 5.15 -3.83
C LEU A 104 -3.38 4.94 -2.74
N ILE A 105 -4.26 3.95 -2.92
CA ILE A 105 -5.24 3.57 -1.89
C ILE A 105 -4.52 3.11 -0.62
N ALA A 106 -3.49 2.28 -0.74
CA ALA A 106 -2.67 1.85 0.39
C ALA A 106 -2.02 3.03 1.12
N ALA A 107 -1.46 4.00 0.38
CA ALA A 107 -0.87 5.20 0.95
C ALA A 107 -1.91 6.08 1.66
N GLY A 108 -3.11 6.24 1.08
CA GLY A 108 -4.22 6.95 1.72
C GLY A 108 -4.62 6.31 3.05
N VAL A 109 -4.82 5.00 3.05
CA VAL A 109 -5.14 4.21 4.26
C VAL A 109 -4.01 4.28 5.30
N TYR A 110 -2.74 4.27 4.86
CA TYR A 110 -1.60 4.51 5.76
C TYR A 110 -1.65 5.89 6.40
N ILE A 111 -1.92 6.95 5.63
CA ILE A 111 -2.00 8.32 6.17
C ILE A 111 -3.14 8.40 7.21
N THR A 112 -4.32 7.88 6.89
CA THR A 112 -5.45 7.95 7.81
C THR A 112 -5.25 7.11 9.07
N ASN A 113 -4.54 5.98 8.97
CA ASN A 113 -4.48 5.00 10.06
C ASN A 113 -3.17 5.06 10.87
N VAL A 114 -2.12 5.68 10.33
CA VAL A 114 -0.82 5.84 11.01
C VAL A 114 -0.53 7.31 11.29
N VAL A 115 -0.66 8.19 10.30
CA VAL A 115 -0.27 9.61 10.44
C VAL A 115 -1.30 10.40 11.23
N THR A 116 -2.60 10.24 10.95
CA THR A 116 -3.66 10.98 11.64
C THR A 116 -3.66 10.72 13.16
N PRO A 117 -3.57 9.46 13.65
CA PRO A 117 -3.48 9.21 15.09
C PRO A 117 -2.24 9.84 15.71
N MET A 118 -1.06 9.73 15.06
CA MET A 118 0.18 10.32 15.57
C MET A 118 0.11 11.85 15.66
N ASN A 119 -0.51 12.53 14.69
CA ASN A 119 -0.67 13.97 14.72
C ASN A 119 -1.68 14.42 15.78
N ALA A 120 -2.82 13.72 15.90
CA ALA A 120 -3.82 14.00 16.92
C ALA A 120 -3.24 13.84 18.34
N LEU A 121 -2.35 12.86 18.54
CA LEU A 121 -1.64 12.66 19.80
C LEU A 121 -0.53 13.69 20.04
N ALA A 122 0.22 14.10 19.02
CA ALA A 122 1.18 15.18 19.15
C ALA A 122 0.49 16.50 19.55
N GLU A 123 -0.71 16.75 19.00
CA GLU A 123 -1.56 17.87 19.38
C GLU A 123 -2.09 17.72 20.81
N GLN A 124 -2.50 16.51 21.23
CA GLN A 124 -2.87 16.25 22.64
C GLN A 124 -1.72 16.46 23.60
N MET A 125 -0.51 15.98 23.32
CA MET A 125 0.65 16.21 24.19
C MET A 125 1.02 17.68 24.26
N GLY A 126 0.92 18.42 23.14
CA GLY A 126 1.05 19.87 23.12
C GLY A 126 -0.04 20.57 23.94
N ALA A 127 -1.28 20.09 23.89
CA ALA A 127 -2.39 20.59 24.67
C ALA A 127 -2.27 20.25 26.16
N GLU A 128 -1.77 19.07 26.52
CA GLU A 128 -1.52 18.66 27.91
C GLU A 128 -0.35 19.43 28.52
N THR A 129 0.71 19.69 27.77
CA THR A 129 1.80 20.58 28.22
C THR A 129 1.34 22.03 28.36
N ALA A 130 0.47 22.51 27.46
CA ALA A 130 -0.16 23.82 27.58
C ALA A 130 -1.16 23.88 28.76
N ALA A 131 -1.93 22.82 29.02
CA ALA A 131 -2.88 22.73 30.13
C ALA A 131 -2.18 22.59 31.48
N ALA A 132 -1.07 21.84 31.54
CA ALA A 132 -0.17 21.78 32.70
C ALA A 132 0.47 23.14 33.00
N ALA A 133 0.76 23.94 31.96
CA ALA A 133 1.20 25.33 32.12
C ALA A 133 0.05 26.29 32.52
N ALA A 134 -1.20 25.96 32.18
CA ALA A 134 -2.39 26.75 32.50
C ALA A 134 -3.09 26.37 33.82
N GLY A 135 -2.69 25.26 34.47
CA GLY A 135 -3.22 24.82 35.75
C GLY A 135 -4.60 24.14 35.69
N ASP A 136 -5.07 23.74 34.51
CA ASP A 136 -6.41 23.17 34.31
C ASP A 136 -6.32 21.67 34.03
N GLY A 137 -6.51 20.85 35.07
CA GLY A 137 -6.27 19.41 35.06
C GLY A 137 -7.43 18.57 34.52
N GLN A 138 -7.94 18.86 33.32
CA GLN A 138 -8.91 17.98 32.65
C GLN A 138 -8.29 17.21 31.49
N ALA A 139 -8.11 15.90 31.72
CA ALA A 139 -7.72 14.92 30.71
C ALA A 139 -8.78 14.90 29.60
N LYS A 140 -8.41 15.37 28.41
CA LYS A 140 -9.29 15.42 27.24
C LYS A 140 -9.31 14.03 26.61
N THR A 141 -10.47 13.38 26.67
CA THR A 141 -10.74 12.04 26.14
C THR A 141 -10.32 11.92 24.68
N VAL A 142 -9.61 10.84 24.35
CA VAL A 142 -9.07 10.59 23.01
C VAL A 142 -10.21 10.40 22.01
N LEU A 143 -10.48 11.44 21.21
CA LEU A 143 -11.42 11.40 20.11
C LEU A 143 -10.83 10.61 18.93
N HIS A 144 -11.53 9.58 18.48
CA HIS A 144 -11.18 8.85 17.26
C HIS A 144 -11.75 9.60 16.04
N ALA A 145 -10.99 10.56 15.50
CA ALA A 145 -11.36 11.30 14.30
C ALA A 145 -11.01 10.50 13.04
N GLY A 146 -11.89 9.57 12.65
CA GLY A 146 -11.86 8.92 11.33
C GLY A 146 -12.54 9.81 10.28
N PRO A 147 -11.97 10.01 9.07
CA PRO A 147 -12.54 10.91 8.05
C PRO A 147 -13.95 10.56 7.55
N LEU A 148 -14.49 9.39 7.91
CA LEU A 148 -15.76 8.83 7.40
C LEU A 148 -16.83 8.59 8.48
N THR A 149 -16.47 8.71 9.76
CA THR A 149 -17.36 8.40 10.88
C THR A 149 -17.41 9.61 11.80
N GLY A 150 -18.52 10.37 11.71
CA GLY A 150 -18.85 11.41 12.70
C GLY A 150 -18.79 10.84 14.12
N GLU A 151 -18.60 11.72 15.12
CA GLU A 151 -18.38 11.39 16.53
C GLU A 151 -19.32 10.27 17.02
N VAL A 152 -18.81 9.03 17.02
CA VAL A 152 -19.44 7.88 17.67
C VAL A 152 -18.52 7.52 18.82
N GLU A 153 -19.04 7.54 20.05
CA GLU A 153 -18.37 6.98 21.21
C GLU A 153 -18.22 5.47 21.02
N LEU A 154 -17.13 5.06 20.37
CA LEU A 154 -16.77 3.67 20.26
C LEU A 154 -16.24 3.20 21.61
N THR A 155 -16.71 2.04 22.05
CA THR A 155 -16.08 1.36 23.18
C THR A 155 -14.62 1.05 22.83
N ARG A 156 -13.77 0.93 23.86
CA ARG A 156 -12.33 0.65 23.70
C ARG A 156 -12.07 -0.55 22.78
N GLU A 157 -12.91 -1.58 22.90
CA GLU A 157 -12.81 -2.81 22.09
C GLU A 157 -13.17 -2.56 20.62
N GLU A 158 -14.21 -1.77 20.36
CA GLU A 158 -14.63 -1.43 18.99
C GLU A 158 -13.56 -0.61 18.26
N SER A 159 -12.94 0.35 18.95
CA SER A 159 -11.82 1.13 18.40
C SER A 159 -10.65 0.23 17.99
N LEU A 160 -10.30 -0.75 18.83
CA LEU A 160 -9.23 -1.71 18.54
C LEU A 160 -9.58 -2.66 17.39
N ARG A 161 -10.85 -3.07 17.28
CA ARG A 161 -11.33 -3.90 16.15
C ARG A 161 -11.27 -3.13 14.84
N VAL A 162 -11.65 -1.85 14.82
CA VAL A 162 -11.59 -1.00 13.61
C VAL A 162 -10.13 -0.80 13.15
N LEU A 163 -9.21 -0.61 14.10
CA LEU A 163 -7.77 -0.50 13.81
C LEU A 163 -7.22 -1.81 13.21
N SER A 164 -7.55 -2.95 13.82
CA SER A 164 -7.14 -4.28 13.32
C SER A 164 -7.73 -4.60 11.94
N ALA A 165 -8.99 -4.26 11.71
CA ALA A 165 -9.65 -4.41 10.40
C ALA A 165 -8.93 -3.58 9.33
N SER A 166 -8.51 -2.37 9.69
CA SER A 166 -7.75 -1.49 8.82
C SER A 166 -6.38 -2.07 8.41
N HIS A 167 -5.63 -2.65 9.35
CA HIS A 167 -4.38 -3.35 9.04
C HIS A 167 -4.60 -4.52 8.09
N THR A 168 -5.67 -5.28 8.31
CA THR A 168 -6.05 -6.41 7.47
C THR A 168 -6.37 -5.97 6.04
N ILE A 169 -7.17 -4.92 5.87
CA ILE A 169 -7.49 -4.35 4.55
C ILE A 169 -6.21 -3.88 3.85
N LEU A 170 -5.32 -3.17 4.57
CA LEU A 170 -4.05 -2.70 4.02
C LEU A 170 -3.18 -3.87 3.53
N ALA A 171 -3.13 -4.97 4.29
CA ALA A 171 -2.39 -6.17 3.89
C ALA A 171 -2.93 -6.76 2.58
N PHE A 172 -4.26 -6.86 2.43
CA PHE A 172 -4.87 -7.35 1.18
C PHE A 172 -4.57 -6.45 -0.02
N VAL A 173 -4.63 -5.13 0.16
CA VAL A 173 -4.30 -4.17 -0.92
C VAL A 173 -2.84 -4.30 -1.35
N LEU A 174 -1.91 -4.39 -0.39
CA LEU A 174 -0.48 -4.56 -0.67
C LEU A 174 -0.17 -5.91 -1.33
N VAL A 175 -0.84 -6.99 -0.92
CA VAL A 175 -0.76 -8.29 -1.61
C VAL A 175 -1.29 -8.17 -3.04
N GLY A 176 -2.38 -7.43 -3.26
CA GLY A 176 -2.89 -7.13 -4.60
C GLY A 176 -1.86 -6.45 -5.50
N VAL A 177 -1.08 -5.51 -4.96
CA VAL A 177 0.05 -4.89 -5.67
C VAL A 177 1.08 -5.95 -6.08
N LEU A 178 1.48 -6.85 -5.17
CA LEU A 178 2.43 -7.93 -5.49
C LEU A 178 1.91 -8.89 -6.55
N VAL A 179 0.63 -9.24 -6.49
CA VAL A 179 -0.02 -10.12 -7.47
C VAL A 179 -0.01 -9.48 -8.85
N LEU A 180 -0.30 -8.18 -8.97
CA LEU A 180 -0.24 -7.48 -10.25
C LEU A 180 1.19 -7.39 -10.80
N GLN A 181 2.17 -7.09 -9.94
CA GLN A 181 3.59 -7.07 -10.35
C GLN A 181 4.08 -8.45 -10.81
N ALA A 182 3.66 -9.52 -10.14
CA ALA A 182 3.93 -10.90 -10.56
C ALA A 182 3.20 -11.26 -11.86
N GLY A 183 1.96 -10.76 -12.04
CA GLY A 183 1.18 -10.92 -13.27
C GLY A 183 1.88 -10.29 -14.47
N GLN A 184 2.44 -9.09 -14.33
CA GLN A 184 3.26 -8.46 -15.37
C GLN A 184 4.48 -9.30 -15.72
N TRP A 185 5.19 -9.77 -14.70
CA TRP A 185 6.36 -10.62 -14.92
C TRP A 185 5.98 -11.90 -15.71
N TYR A 186 4.85 -12.52 -15.38
CA TYR A 186 4.35 -13.69 -16.09
C TYR A 186 3.94 -13.37 -17.53
N ALA A 187 3.20 -12.26 -17.75
CA ALA A 187 2.79 -11.82 -19.08
C ALA A 187 3.99 -11.54 -19.99
N GLU A 188 4.97 -10.78 -19.49
CA GLU A 188 6.19 -10.49 -20.25
C GLU A 188 7.05 -11.73 -20.50
N LYS A 189 7.09 -12.66 -19.55
CA LYS A 189 7.82 -13.92 -19.74
C LYS A 189 7.21 -14.72 -20.88
N ARG A 190 5.88 -14.81 -20.94
CA ARG A 190 5.17 -15.49 -22.02
C ARG A 190 5.40 -14.81 -23.37
N GLU A 191 5.30 -13.48 -23.45
CA GLU A 191 5.60 -12.73 -24.69
C GLU A 191 7.03 -12.97 -25.18
N ARG A 192 8.01 -13.07 -24.27
CA ARG A 192 9.40 -13.40 -24.62
C ARG A 192 9.56 -14.81 -25.19
N GLU A 193 8.87 -15.78 -24.61
CA GLU A 193 8.87 -17.17 -25.07
C GLU A 193 8.20 -17.28 -26.45
N ASP A 194 7.05 -16.63 -26.64
CA ASP A 194 6.33 -16.57 -27.91
C ASP A 194 7.16 -15.90 -29.02
N TYR A 195 7.84 -14.79 -28.71
CA TYR A 195 8.75 -14.12 -29.63
C TYR A 195 9.98 -14.98 -29.97
N ALA A 196 10.58 -15.65 -28.98
CA ALA A 196 11.72 -16.54 -29.23
C ALA A 196 11.32 -17.73 -30.12
N ALA A 197 10.14 -18.30 -29.91
CA ALA A 197 9.59 -19.34 -30.77
C ALA A 197 9.31 -18.84 -32.19
N TRP A 198 8.81 -17.61 -32.33
CA TRP A 198 8.59 -16.96 -33.63
C TRP A 198 9.91 -16.72 -34.39
N VAL A 199 10.94 -16.16 -33.72
CA VAL A 199 12.28 -15.99 -34.31
C VAL A 199 12.88 -17.34 -34.72
N ALA A 200 12.70 -18.39 -33.91
CA ALA A 200 13.18 -19.73 -34.22
C ALA A 200 12.49 -20.37 -35.45
N ARG A 201 11.27 -19.95 -35.79
CA ARG A 201 10.57 -20.38 -37.01
C ARG A 201 11.09 -19.70 -38.27
N GLY A 202 11.87 -18.63 -38.17
CA GLY A 202 12.45 -17.92 -39.32
C GLY A 202 11.42 -17.19 -40.19
N GLU A 203 10.22 -16.95 -39.68
CA GLU A 203 9.19 -16.15 -40.34
C GLU A 203 9.67 -14.68 -40.40
N PRO A 204 9.52 -13.98 -41.55
CA PRO A 204 9.95 -12.58 -41.66
C PRO A 204 9.14 -11.71 -40.70
N VAL A 205 9.79 -10.72 -40.06
CA VAL A 205 9.11 -9.73 -39.21
C VAL A 205 8.13 -8.98 -40.11
N GLU A 206 6.86 -9.37 -40.12
CA GLU A 206 5.80 -8.43 -40.48
C GLU A 206 5.79 -7.38 -39.37
N VAL A 207 6.54 -6.32 -39.61
CA VAL A 207 6.23 -5.04 -39.00
C VAL A 207 4.91 -4.67 -39.67
N MET A 208 3.78 -4.98 -39.02
CA MET A 208 2.53 -4.29 -39.32
C MET A 208 2.84 -2.82 -39.04
N ASP A 209 3.10 -2.06 -40.09
CA ASP A 209 3.05 -0.61 -40.00
C ASP A 209 1.61 -0.27 -39.61
N ASP A 210 1.45 0.49 -38.52
CA ASP A 210 0.15 0.90 -37.97
C ASP A 210 -0.76 1.57 -39.03
N ASP A 211 -0.19 2.00 -40.15
CA ASP A 211 -0.88 2.57 -41.32
C ASP A 211 -1.75 1.57 -42.14
N GLU A 212 -1.61 0.25 -41.93
CA GLU A 212 -2.46 -0.76 -42.59
C GLU A 212 -3.70 -1.13 -41.77
N GLU A 213 -3.67 -1.01 -40.43
CA GLU A 213 -4.83 -1.26 -39.57
C GLU A 213 -5.94 -0.21 -39.81
N GLU A 214 -5.59 1.07 -40.00
CA GLU A 214 -6.58 2.11 -40.34
C GLU A 214 -7.23 1.89 -41.72
N LYS A 215 -6.51 1.28 -42.68
CA LYS A 215 -7.04 1.06 -44.04
C LYS A 215 -7.93 -0.17 -44.17
N GLU A 216 -7.78 -1.17 -43.30
CA GLU A 216 -8.72 -2.28 -43.23
C GLU A 216 -10.02 -1.87 -42.53
N VAL A 217 -9.93 -1.06 -41.48
CA VAL A 217 -11.13 -0.55 -40.78
C VAL A 217 -11.94 0.41 -41.67
N GLU A 218 -11.31 1.28 -42.46
CA GLU A 218 -12.03 2.20 -43.38
C GLU A 218 -12.61 1.48 -44.62
N LYS A 219 -12.21 0.23 -44.89
CA LYS A 219 -12.78 -0.59 -45.98
C LYS A 219 -13.97 -1.45 -45.54
N GLU A 220 -14.16 -1.64 -44.23
CA GLU A 220 -15.28 -2.40 -43.67
C GLU A 220 -16.44 -1.53 -43.16
N GLU A 221 -16.30 -0.19 -43.11
CA GLU A 221 -17.42 0.77 -43.02
C GLU A 221 -17.99 1.18 -44.40
#